data_AF-A0A350PL35-F1
#
_entry.id   AF-A0A350PL35-F1
#
_cell.length_a   1.000
_cell.length_b   1.000
_cell.length_c   1.000
_cell.angle_alpha   90.00
_cell.angle_beta   90.00
_cell.angle_gamma   90.00
#
_symmetry.space_group_name_H-M   'P 1'
#
loop_
_entity.id
_entity.type
_entity.pdbx_description
1 polymer ?
#
loop_
_entity_poly.entity_id
_entity_poly.type
_entity_poly.pdbx_seq_one_letter_code
_entity_poly.pdbx_strand_id
1 'polypeptide(L)'
;LGVRTSPAVKKLGCALLKDMIEGDKMIIEDYNMIQELTAFVAKKNSYEAETGHHDDLVMTLVLFAWTTSQNYFKELTDLDIRTKLYQDKIRQIEEDLAPFGFIDDGSSDDTFVDNQGTRWSVDNDNDNMDW
;
A
#
# COMPACT_ATOMS: atom_id res chain seq x y z
N LEU A 1 -4.53 17.15 -22.04
CA LEU A 1 -5.89 17.11 -21.46
C LEU A 1 -5.89 18.04 -20.25
N GLY A 2 -6.92 18.86 -20.02
CA GLY A 2 -6.96 19.81 -18.91
C GLY A 2 -8.35 19.89 -18.30
N VAL A 3 -8.45 20.53 -17.13
CA VAL A 3 -9.74 20.74 -16.45
C VAL A 3 -10.40 22.01 -16.97
N ARG A 4 -11.66 21.87 -17.42
CA ARG A 4 -12.54 23.03 -17.61
C ARG A 4 -13.24 23.31 -16.28
N THR A 5 -12.80 24.35 -15.59
CA THR A 5 -13.45 24.82 -14.35
C THR A 5 -14.84 25.34 -14.67
N SER A 6 -15.87 24.67 -14.16
CA SER A 6 -17.26 25.11 -14.21
C SER A 6 -17.86 25.15 -12.81
N PRO A 7 -18.93 25.91 -12.57
CA PRO A 7 -19.60 25.93 -11.27
C PRO A 7 -20.04 24.54 -10.81
N ALA A 8 -20.43 23.67 -11.76
CA ALA A 8 -20.79 22.27 -11.48
C ALA A 8 -19.59 21.44 -11.01
N VAL A 9 -18.43 21.59 -11.67
CA VAL A 9 -17.17 20.92 -11.28
C VAL A 9 -16.73 21.37 -9.89
N LYS A 10 -16.76 22.68 -9.61
CA LYS A 10 -16.45 23.21 -8.28
C LYS A 10 -17.38 22.62 -7.21
N LYS A 11 -18.69 22.63 -7.47
CA LYS A 11 -19.68 22.11 -6.52
C LYS A 11 -19.46 20.62 -6.23
N LEU A 12 -19.28 19.81 -7.27
CA LEU A 12 -19.03 18.38 -7.14
C LEU A 12 -17.69 18.12 -6.42
N GLY A 13 -16.63 18.85 -6.79
CA GLY A 13 -15.32 18.73 -6.13
C GLY A 13 -15.37 19.08 -4.65
N CYS A 14 -16.12 20.10 -4.25
CA CYS A 14 -16.27 20.45 -2.83
C CYS A 14 -17.00 19.36 -2.04
N ALA A 15 -18.02 18.73 -2.63
CA ALA A 15 -18.72 17.62 -1.99
C ALA A 15 -17.80 16.39 -1.82
N LEU A 16 -17.04 16.04 -2.87
CA LEU A 16 -16.09 14.94 -2.81
C LEU A 16 -14.95 15.20 -1.82
N LEU A 17 -14.42 16.42 -1.78
CA LEU A 17 -13.38 16.79 -0.82
C LEU A 17 -13.87 16.61 0.61
N LYS A 18 -15.11 17.04 0.90
CA LYS A 18 -15.75 16.83 2.20
C LYS A 18 -15.86 15.34 2.53
N ASP A 19 -16.40 14.54 1.62
CA ASP A 19 -16.57 13.09 1.83
C ASP A 19 -15.23 12.36 2.05
N MET A 20 -14.16 12.84 1.39
CA MET A 20 -12.81 12.27 1.55
C MET A 20 -12.18 12.62 2.91
N ILE A 21 -12.36 13.85 3.38
CA ILE A 21 -11.85 14.30 4.68
C ILE A 21 -12.65 13.63 5.81
N GLU A 22 -13.99 13.65 5.74
CA GLU A 22 -14.85 13.03 6.76
C GLU A 22 -14.72 11.49 6.79
N GLY A 23 -14.33 10.89 5.67
CA GLY A 23 -14.09 9.45 5.56
C GLY A 23 -12.67 9.01 5.88
N ASP A 24 -11.82 9.89 6.40
CA ASP A 24 -10.39 9.63 6.68
C ASP A 24 -9.60 9.08 5.47
N LYS A 25 -10.02 9.43 4.24
CA LYS A 25 -9.38 8.97 2.98
C LYS A 25 -8.30 9.93 2.49
N MET A 26 -8.21 11.12 3.07
CA MET A 26 -7.25 12.16 2.72
C MET A 26 -6.70 12.77 4.01
N ILE A 27 -5.39 12.69 4.18
CA ILE A 27 -4.67 13.33 5.28
C ILE A 27 -4.03 14.60 4.71
N ILE A 28 -4.27 15.72 5.37
CA ILE A 28 -3.71 17.03 5.02
C ILE A 28 -2.78 17.43 6.15
N GLU A 29 -1.47 17.48 5.87
CA GLU A 29 -0.44 17.75 6.87
C GLU A 29 0.05 19.21 6.84
N ASP A 30 -0.19 19.92 5.73
CA ASP A 30 0.26 21.30 5.57
C ASP A 30 -0.58 22.27 6.40
N TYR A 31 0.09 23.07 7.22
CA TYR A 31 -0.55 24.01 8.13
C TYR A 31 -1.35 25.09 7.38
N ASN A 32 -0.84 25.61 6.25
CA ASN A 32 -1.51 26.67 5.51
C ASN A 32 -2.79 26.15 4.85
N MET A 33 -2.75 24.93 4.30
CA MET A 33 -3.95 24.26 3.80
C MET A 33 -5.01 24.07 4.88
N ILE A 34 -4.61 23.63 6.08
CA ILE A 34 -5.53 23.48 7.21
C ILE A 34 -6.10 24.85 7.60
N GLN A 35 -5.26 25.88 7.69
CA GLN A 35 -5.68 27.23 8.03
C GLN A 35 -6.73 27.76 7.03
N GLU A 36 -6.49 27.62 5.73
CA GLU A 36 -7.47 28.02 4.72
C GLU A 36 -8.76 27.18 4.78
N LEU A 37 -8.64 25.87 5.03
CA LEU A 37 -9.81 24.98 5.22
C LEU A 37 -10.70 25.45 6.37
N THR A 38 -10.12 25.95 7.47
CA THR A 38 -10.92 26.47 8.59
C THR A 38 -11.73 27.72 8.23
N ALA A 39 -11.25 28.52 7.28
CA ALA A 39 -11.93 29.71 6.77
C ALA A 39 -12.77 29.44 5.51
N PHE A 40 -12.87 28.18 5.06
CA PHE A 40 -13.59 27.79 3.85
C PHE A 40 -15.05 27.42 4.18
N VAL A 41 -15.94 28.39 4.00
CA VAL A 41 -17.32 28.33 4.51
C VAL A 41 -18.35 28.04 3.42
N ALA A 42 -19.45 27.40 3.82
CA ALA A 42 -20.57 27.15 2.92
C ALA A 42 -21.28 28.46 2.55
N LYS A 43 -21.41 28.73 1.26
CA LYS A 43 -22.11 29.89 0.71
C LYS A 43 -23.08 29.47 -0.39
N LYS A 44 -24.37 29.65 -0.13
CA LYS A 44 -25.47 29.19 -0.99
C LYS A 44 -25.43 27.66 -1.22
N ASN A 45 -24.81 27.22 -2.31
CA ASN A 45 -24.83 25.83 -2.77
C ASN A 45 -23.40 25.33 -3.12
N SER A 46 -22.38 26.03 -2.61
CA SER A 46 -20.95 25.78 -2.79
C SER A 46 -20.22 26.23 -1.53
N TYR A 47 -18.90 26.06 -1.51
CA TYR A 47 -17.99 26.60 -0.50
C TYR A 47 -17.09 27.67 -1.12
N GLU A 48 -16.74 28.68 -0.32
CA GLU A 48 -15.88 29.82 -0.67
C GLU A 48 -15.14 30.28 0.60
N ALA A 49 -13.97 30.91 0.45
CA ALA A 49 -13.32 31.55 1.59
C ALA A 49 -14.21 32.64 2.22
N GLU A 50 -14.11 32.76 3.54
CA GLU A 50 -14.63 33.91 4.28
C GLU A 50 -13.98 35.22 3.78
N THR A 51 -14.69 36.34 3.95
CA THR A 51 -14.19 37.65 3.53
C THR A 51 -12.87 37.97 4.24
N GLY A 52 -11.82 38.25 3.46
CA GLY A 52 -10.48 38.56 3.98
C GLY A 52 -9.54 37.36 4.07
N HIS A 53 -9.97 36.17 3.64
CA HIS A 53 -9.14 34.97 3.56
C HIS A 53 -8.91 34.53 2.10
N HIS A 54 -7.90 33.69 1.91
CA HIS A 54 -7.56 33.08 0.63
C HIS A 54 -8.10 31.64 0.56
N ASP A 55 -8.44 31.16 -0.64
CA ASP A 55 -8.94 29.80 -0.90
C ASP A 55 -8.14 29.06 -1.97
N ASP A 56 -6.97 29.56 -2.39
CA ASP A 56 -6.21 28.99 -3.50
C ASP A 56 -5.66 27.60 -3.18
N LEU A 57 -5.14 27.37 -1.97
CA LEU A 57 -4.67 26.04 -1.59
C LEU A 57 -5.85 25.06 -1.49
N VAL A 58 -6.95 25.47 -0.89
CA VAL A 58 -8.16 24.64 -0.79
C VAL A 58 -8.75 24.35 -2.17
N MET A 59 -8.76 25.32 -3.08
CA MET A 59 -9.25 25.13 -4.44
C MET A 59 -8.41 24.14 -5.24
N THR A 60 -7.11 24.01 -4.98
CA THR A 60 -6.30 22.93 -5.55
C THR A 60 -6.72 21.56 -5.04
N LEU A 61 -7.04 21.43 -3.74
CA LEU A 61 -7.57 20.19 -3.15
C LEU A 61 -8.94 19.83 -3.70
N VAL A 62 -9.81 20.81 -3.93
CA VAL A 62 -11.13 20.64 -4.57
C VAL A 62 -10.98 20.05 -5.98
N LEU A 63 -10.02 20.53 -6.76
CA LEU A 63 -9.73 20.00 -8.09
C LEU A 63 -9.15 18.59 -8.05
N PHE A 64 -8.27 18.32 -7.08
CA PHE A 64 -7.75 16.98 -6.86
C PHE A 64 -8.88 16.00 -6.50
N ALA A 65 -9.72 16.34 -5.53
CA ALA A 65 -10.88 15.53 -5.13
C ALA A 65 -11.85 15.29 -6.29
N TRP A 66 -12.05 16.27 -7.17
CA TRP A 66 -12.84 16.05 -8.39
C TRP A 66 -12.17 15.07 -9.35
N THR A 67 -10.84 15.11 -9.47
CA THR A 67 -10.07 14.24 -10.37
C THR A 67 -10.14 12.78 -9.93
N THR A 68 -10.19 12.49 -8.63
CA THR A 68 -10.33 11.12 -8.12
C THR A 68 -11.64 10.43 -8.53
N SER A 69 -12.67 11.20 -8.85
CA SER A 69 -13.95 10.66 -9.34
C SER A 69 -13.90 10.20 -10.80
N GLN A 70 -12.89 10.61 -11.56
CA GLN A 70 -12.78 10.24 -12.97
C GLN A 70 -12.28 8.81 -13.14
N ASN A 71 -12.82 8.10 -14.13
CA ASN A 71 -12.37 6.74 -14.48
C ASN A 71 -10.88 6.69 -14.86
N TYR A 72 -10.36 7.76 -15.47
CA TYR A 72 -8.94 7.87 -15.80
C TYR A 72 -8.03 7.83 -14.57
N PHE A 73 -8.45 8.42 -13.45
CA PHE A 73 -7.65 8.39 -12.23
C PHE A 73 -7.53 6.96 -11.68
N LYS A 74 -8.62 6.18 -11.75
CA LYS A 74 -8.60 4.76 -11.38
C LYS A 74 -7.61 3.97 -12.21
N GLU A 75 -7.62 4.15 -13.53
CA GLU A 75 -6.68 3.47 -14.43
C GLU A 75 -5.22 3.83 -14.13
N LEU A 76 -4.94 5.07 -13.70
CA LEU A 76 -3.61 5.50 -13.29
C LEU A 76 -3.15 4.83 -11.99
N THR A 77 -4.04 4.68 -11.01
CA THR A 77 -3.73 4.07 -9.69
C THR A 77 -3.87 2.55 -9.63
N ASP A 78 -4.59 1.92 -10.57
CA ASP A 78 -4.89 0.48 -10.54
C ASP A 78 -3.64 -0.40 -10.68
N LEU A 79 -2.60 0.11 -11.33
CA LEU A 79 -1.31 -0.60 -11.46
C LEU A 79 -0.65 -0.86 -10.10
N ASP A 80 -0.74 0.09 -9.16
CA ASP A 80 -0.13 -0.04 -7.84
C ASP A 80 -0.95 -0.96 -6.92
N ILE A 81 -2.29 -0.89 -6.96
CA ILE A 81 -3.15 -1.75 -6.13
C ILE A 81 -2.98 -3.22 -6.51
N ARG A 82 -2.98 -3.51 -7.82
CA ARG A 82 -2.83 -4.89 -8.31
C ARG A 82 -1.44 -5.45 -7.99
N THR A 83 -0.39 -4.66 -8.22
CA THR A 83 0.98 -5.05 -7.89
C THR A 83 1.17 -5.30 -6.40
N LYS A 84 0.63 -4.41 -5.55
CA LYS A 84 0.69 -4.54 -4.09
C LYS A 84 -0.05 -5.79 -3.60
N LEU A 85 -1.25 -6.07 -4.14
CA LEU A 85 -1.98 -7.31 -3.84
C LEU A 85 -1.19 -8.58 -4.21
N TYR A 86 -0.48 -8.56 -5.34
CA TYR A 86 0.38 -9.68 -5.72
C TYR A 86 1.59 -9.80 -4.78
N GLN A 87 2.24 -8.70 -4.43
CA GLN A 87 3.36 -8.70 -3.49
C GLN A 87 2.95 -9.18 -2.09
N ASP A 88 1.81 -8.72 -1.56
CA ASP A 88 1.30 -9.16 -0.27
C ASP A 88 1.00 -10.67 -0.27
N LYS A 89 0.47 -11.21 -1.38
CA LYS A 89 0.27 -12.66 -1.54
C LYS A 89 1.59 -13.44 -1.61
N ILE A 90 2.58 -12.95 -2.34
CA ILE A 90 3.89 -13.60 -2.42
C ILE A 90 4.55 -13.63 -1.04
N ARG A 91 4.48 -12.51 -0.31
CA ARG A 91 5.02 -12.40 1.04
C ARG A 91 4.35 -13.36 2.02
N GLN A 92 3.02 -13.52 1.95
CA GLN A 92 2.32 -14.55 2.73
C GLN A 92 2.81 -15.97 2.41
N ILE A 93 2.99 -16.27 1.11
CA ILE A 93 3.53 -17.57 0.68
C ILE A 93 4.96 -17.76 1.20
N GLU A 94 5.80 -16.73 1.18
CA GLU A 94 7.17 -16.78 1.71
C GLU A 94 7.20 -16.94 3.24
N GLU A 95 6.31 -16.27 3.96
CA GLU A 95 6.16 -16.41 5.43
C GLU A 95 5.64 -17.82 5.80
N ASP A 96 4.77 -18.42 4.98
CA ASP A 96 4.32 -19.81 5.10
C ASP A 96 5.42 -20.82 4.69
N LEU A 97 6.42 -20.39 3.92
CA LEU A 97 7.56 -21.19 3.46
C LEU A 97 8.71 -21.24 4.47
N ALA A 98 8.42 -21.04 5.76
CA ALA A 98 9.37 -21.07 6.87
C ALA A 98 10.54 -22.03 6.58
N PRO A 99 11.79 -21.54 6.53
CA PRO A 99 12.92 -22.35 6.13
C PRO A 99 13.03 -23.56 7.05
N PHE A 100 13.19 -24.75 6.48
CA PHE A 100 13.52 -25.95 7.23
C PHE A 100 14.82 -25.69 8.00
N GLY A 101 14.69 -25.32 9.27
CA GLY A 101 15.79 -25.35 10.21
C GLY A 101 16.29 -26.77 10.28
N PHE A 102 17.61 -26.96 10.29
CA PHE A 102 18.23 -28.25 10.51
C PHE A 102 17.57 -28.91 11.73
N ILE A 103 16.81 -29.98 11.49
CA ILE A 103 16.28 -30.83 12.55
C ILE A 103 17.48 -31.64 13.00
N ASP A 104 18.17 -31.18 14.04
CA ASP A 104 19.07 -32.03 14.82
C ASP A 104 18.22 -32.76 15.86
N ASP A 105 17.73 -33.95 15.49
CA ASP A 105 16.91 -34.81 16.36
C ASP A 105 17.76 -35.53 17.43
N GLY A 106 19.05 -35.20 17.58
CA GLY A 106 19.95 -35.85 18.54
C GLY A 106 20.17 -37.35 18.30
N SER A 107 19.55 -37.93 17.28
CA SER A 107 19.92 -39.20 16.67
C SER A 107 21.03 -38.89 15.67
N SER A 108 22.24 -39.38 15.93
CA SER A 108 23.40 -39.25 15.04
C SER A 108 23.06 -39.84 13.67
N ASP A 109 22.61 -38.99 12.75
CA ASP A 109 22.38 -39.36 11.35
C ASP A 109 23.75 -39.50 10.68
N ASP A 110 24.33 -40.70 10.75
CA ASP A 110 25.63 -41.06 10.16
C ASP A 110 25.60 -41.11 8.61
N THR A 111 24.66 -40.42 7.97
CA THR A 111 24.59 -40.34 6.51
C THR A 111 24.33 -38.93 6.01
N PHE A 112 25.18 -38.42 5.12
CA PHE A 112 24.97 -37.15 4.42
C PHE A 112 24.95 -37.37 2.90
N VAL A 113 24.24 -36.50 2.18
CA VAL A 113 24.15 -36.55 0.70
C VAL A 113 24.84 -35.31 0.14
N ASP A 114 25.73 -35.50 -0.83
CA ASP A 114 26.43 -34.41 -1.49
C ASP A 114 25.59 -33.75 -2.60
N ASN A 115 26.06 -32.61 -3.11
CA ASN A 115 25.38 -31.85 -4.17
C ASN A 115 25.35 -32.59 -5.54
N GLN A 116 25.89 -33.81 -5.62
CA GLN A 116 25.83 -34.69 -6.79
C GLN A 116 24.88 -35.88 -6.57
N GLY A 117 24.18 -35.93 -5.42
CA GLY A 117 23.19 -36.95 -5.10
C GLY A 117 23.79 -38.27 -4.59
N THR A 118 25.08 -38.30 -4.26
CA THR A 118 25.72 -39.50 -3.72
C THR A 118 25.52 -39.54 -2.20
N ARG A 119 25.01 -40.66 -1.69
CA ARG A 119 24.79 -40.89 -0.26
C ARG A 119 26.04 -41.53 0.35
N TRP A 120 26.61 -40.87 1.34
CA TRP A 120 27.78 -41.32 2.07
C TRP A 120 27.37 -41.78 3.47
N SER A 121 27.83 -42.96 3.90
CA SER A 121 27.66 -43.47 5.26
C SER A 121 29.02 -43.61 5.92
N VAL A 122 29.12 -43.26 7.21
CA VAL A 122 30.33 -43.51 8.00
C VAL A 122 30.41 -45.00 8.29
N ASP A 123 31.47 -45.66 7.83
CA ASP A 123 31.71 -47.08 8.08
C ASP A 123 32.20 -47.26 9.52
N ASN A 124 31.48 -48.06 10.32
CA ASN A 124 31.91 -48.42 11.67
C ASN A 124 32.65 -49.75 11.58
N ASP A 125 33.99 -49.70 11.67
CA ASP A 125 34.92 -50.84 11.69
C ASP A 125 34.68 -51.77 12.91
N ASN A 126 33.56 -52.49 12.93
CA ASN A 126 33.29 -53.50 13.96
C ASN A 126 32.47 -54.69 13.46
N ASP A 127 32.70 -55.12 12.22
CA ASP A 127 32.24 -56.42 11.71
C ASP A 127 33.40 -57.44 11.70
N ASN A 128 33.40 -58.25 12.77
CA ASN A 128 33.97 -59.60 12.87
C ASN A 128 35.48 -59.82 12.66
N MET A 129 36.24 -59.68 13.75
CA MET A 129 37.21 -60.72 14.11
C MET A 129 36.46 -61.98 14.55
N ASP A 130 36.45 -63.01 13.70
CA ASP A 130 36.16 -64.40 14.11
C ASP A 130 37.24 -65.34 13.52
N TRP A 131 38.17 -65.74 14.41
CA TRP A 131 39.13 -66.88 14.40
C TRP A 131 40.05 -67.10 13.18
#